data_AF-A0A0D0BAB1-F1
#
_entry.id   AF-A0A0D0BAB1-F1
#
_cell.length_a   1.000
_cell.length_b   1.000
_cell.length_c   1.000
_cell.angle_alpha   90.00
_cell.angle_beta   90.00
_cell.angle_gamma   90.00
#
_symmetry.space_group_name_H-M   'P 1'
#
loop_
_entity.id
_entity.type
_entity.pdbx_description
1 polymer ?
#
loop_
_entity_poly.entity_id
_entity_poly.type
_entity_poly.pdbx_seq_one_letter_code
_entity_poly.pdbx_strand_id
1 'polypeptide(L)'
;KPEKDRKGLRPIAQQYGVPFKTLSRCYHNKQSISEFNATKQKLTVAEERVIVDFIIQSADRGIPLTHDIIKNAANEILRSRLGDGFEPIGLNWCQRFLTRHSDEV
;
A
#
# COMPACT_ATOMS: atom_id res chain seq x y z
N LYS A 1 3.19 -12.99 30.22
CA LYS A 1 2.78 -14.14 29.37
C LYS A 1 3.84 -15.22 29.53
N PRO A 2 3.49 -16.46 29.93
CA PRO A 2 4.48 -17.47 30.32
C PRO A 2 5.26 -17.97 29.10
N GLU A 3 6.55 -18.23 29.31
CA GLU A 3 7.56 -18.53 28.29
C GLU A 3 7.43 -19.94 27.67
N LYS A 4 6.61 -20.79 28.29
CA LYS A 4 6.54 -22.25 28.05
C LYS A 4 5.75 -22.70 26.82
N ASP A 5 4.93 -21.83 26.21
CA ASP A 5 4.11 -22.15 25.03
C ASP A 5 4.63 -21.53 23.71
N ARG A 6 5.87 -21.05 23.69
CA ARG A 6 6.47 -20.48 22.48
C ARG A 6 6.86 -21.61 21.51
N LYS A 7 5.93 -21.97 20.62
CA LYS A 7 6.25 -22.77 19.43
C LYS A 7 7.42 -22.10 18.69
N GLY A 8 8.41 -22.89 18.30
CA GLY A 8 9.52 -22.39 17.50
C GLY A 8 9.04 -21.84 16.15
N LEU A 9 9.84 -20.96 15.53
CA LEU A 9 9.48 -20.34 14.25
C LEU A 9 9.27 -21.36 13.12
N ARG A 10 9.94 -22.53 13.15
CA ARG A 10 9.77 -23.59 12.14
C ARG A 10 8.37 -24.23 12.15
N PRO A 11 7.85 -24.73 13.28
CA PRO A 11 6.48 -25.27 13.31
C PRO A 11 5.41 -24.21 13.00
N ILE A 12 5.64 -22.94 13.35
CA ILE A 12 4.75 -21.83 12.95
C ILE A 12 4.78 -21.66 11.42
N ALA A 13 5.96 -21.59 10.81
CA ALA A 13 6.12 -21.52 9.36
C ALA A 13 5.39 -22.66 8.65
N GLN A 14 5.51 -23.89 9.14
CA GLN A 14 4.81 -25.05 8.59
C GLN A 14 3.29 -24.96 8.76
N GLN A 15 2.80 -24.51 9.93
CA GLN A 15 1.37 -24.34 10.22
C GLN A 15 0.72 -23.34 9.25
N TYR A 16 1.41 -22.25 8.93
CA TYR A 16 0.89 -21.19 8.05
C TYR A 16 1.34 -21.33 6.59
N GLY A 17 2.03 -22.42 6.23
CA GLY A 17 2.51 -22.65 4.86
C GLY A 17 3.52 -21.62 4.35
N VAL A 18 4.18 -20.88 5.23
CA VAL A 18 5.11 -19.80 4.87
C VAL A 18 6.54 -20.31 4.95
N PRO A 19 7.45 -19.99 4.01
CA PRO A 19 8.84 -20.39 4.12
C PRO A 19 9.49 -19.89 5.42
N PHE A 20 10.20 -20.78 6.13
CA PHE A 20 10.86 -20.46 7.40
C PHE A 20 11.78 -19.24 7.30
N LYS A 21 12.52 -19.08 6.19
CA LYS A 21 13.39 -17.92 5.99
C LYS A 21 12.63 -16.60 5.96
N THR A 22 11.43 -16.59 5.36
CA THR A 22 10.55 -15.41 5.30
C THR A 22 10.05 -15.07 6.70
N LEU A 23 9.53 -16.05 7.43
CA LEU A 23 9.02 -15.83 8.79
C LEU A 23 10.13 -15.39 9.76
N SER A 24 11.31 -16.02 9.68
CA SER A 24 12.48 -15.63 10.48
C SER A 24 12.93 -14.21 10.16
N ARG A 25 12.95 -13.82 8.87
CA ARG A 25 13.30 -12.46 8.46
C ARG A 25 12.34 -11.42 9.06
N CYS A 26 11.02 -11.66 8.99
CA CYS A 26 10.02 -10.80 9.62
C CYS A 26 10.16 -10.76 11.15
N TYR A 27 10.37 -11.92 11.80
CA TYR A 27 10.52 -12.01 13.26
C TYR A 27 11.73 -11.21 13.79
N HIS A 28 12.82 -11.16 13.03
CA HIS A 28 14.00 -10.37 13.37
C HIS A 28 13.89 -8.89 12.91
N ASN A 29 12.67 -8.38 12.68
CA ASN A 29 12.38 -7.01 12.26
C ASN A 29 13.16 -6.56 11.01
N LYS A 30 13.51 -7.49 10.12
CA LYS A 30 14.09 -7.10 8.84
C LYS A 30 12.98 -6.62 7.92
N GLN A 31 13.21 -5.49 7.25
CA GLN A 31 12.27 -4.90 6.31
C GLN A 31 11.71 -5.95 5.34
N SER A 32 10.39 -6.03 5.29
CA SER A 32 9.64 -6.87 4.37
C SER A 32 9.75 -6.33 2.94
N ILE A 33 9.50 -7.19 1.96
CA ILE A 33 9.49 -6.77 0.55
C ILE A 33 8.37 -5.76 0.31
N SER A 34 7.24 -5.87 1.02
CA SER A 34 6.12 -4.93 0.91
C SER A 34 6.54 -3.53 1.38
N GLU A 35 7.14 -3.43 2.56
CA GLU A 35 7.65 -2.15 3.10
C GLU A 35 8.72 -1.55 2.19
N PHE A 36 9.62 -2.38 1.63
CA PHE A 36 10.63 -1.91 0.68
C PHE A 36 10.04 -1.46 -0.66
N ASN A 37 8.94 -2.08 -1.11
CA ASN A 37 8.25 -1.63 -2.31
C ASN A 37 7.44 -0.35 -2.05
N ALA A 38 6.92 -0.16 -0.84
CA ALA A 38 6.25 1.07 -0.44
C ALA A 38 7.19 2.28 -0.53
N THR A 39 8.47 2.13 -0.19
CA THR A 39 9.46 3.23 -0.35
C THR A 39 9.77 3.58 -1.80
N LYS A 40 9.36 2.76 -2.77
CA LYS A 40 9.54 3.02 -4.21
C LYS A 40 8.32 3.64 -4.87
N GLN A 41 7.24 3.86 -4.11
CA GLN A 41 6.02 4.46 -4.65
C GLN A 41 6.24 5.96 -4.92
N LYS A 42 5.55 6.47 -5.94
CA LYS A 42 5.60 7.91 -6.26
C LYS A 42 4.93 8.75 -5.17
N LEU A 43 3.79 8.28 -4.68
CA LEU A 43 3.06 8.89 -3.57
C LEU A 43 3.45 8.19 -2.27
N THR A 44 3.44 8.95 -1.18
CA THR A 44 3.57 8.42 0.17
C THR A 44 2.26 7.77 0.61
N VAL A 45 2.33 6.90 1.63
CA VAL A 45 1.13 6.27 2.21
C VAL A 45 0.09 7.31 2.66
N ALA A 46 0.55 8.43 3.22
CA ALA A 46 -0.34 9.51 3.65
C ALA A 46 -1.03 10.21 2.46
N GLU A 47 -0.32 10.42 1.36
CA GLU A 47 -0.88 11.00 0.14
C GLU A 47 -1.89 10.06 -0.52
N GLU A 48 -1.59 8.77 -0.57
CA GLU A 48 -2.53 7.77 -1.09
C GLU A 48 -3.80 7.68 -0.25
N ARG A 49 -3.68 7.83 1.08
CA ARG A 49 -4.83 7.86 1.98
C ARG A 49 -5.82 8.97 1.64
N VAL A 50 -5.33 10.16 1.29
CA VAL A 50 -6.19 11.29 0.88
C VAL A 50 -7.02 10.92 -0.35
N ILE A 51 -6.42 10.21 -1.31
CA ILE A 51 -7.13 9.76 -2.52
C ILE A 51 -8.16 8.67 -2.18
N VAL A 52 -7.81 7.71 -1.33
CA VAL A 52 -8.74 6.67 -0.87
C VAL A 52 -9.95 7.29 -0.18
N ASP A 53 -9.72 8.19 0.77
CA ASP A 53 -10.81 8.85 1.50
C ASP A 53 -11.68 9.70 0.55
N PHE A 54 -11.10 10.28 -0.51
CA PHE A 54 -11.85 10.99 -1.55
C PHE A 54 -12.72 10.03 -2.39
N ILE A 55 -12.20 8.85 -2.77
CA ILE A 55 -12.96 7.82 -3.48
C ILE A 55 -14.15 7.36 -2.63
N ILE A 56 -13.92 7.03 -1.35
CA ILE A 56 -14.97 6.58 -0.43
C ILE A 56 -16.06 7.64 -0.29
N GLN A 57 -15.68 8.89 -0.01
CA GLN A 57 -16.65 9.99 0.10
C GLN A 57 -17.45 10.24 -1.19
N SER A 58 -16.82 10.05 -2.34
CA SER A 58 -17.48 10.19 -3.64
C SER A 58 -18.44 9.04 -3.91
N ALA A 59 -18.05 7.81 -3.55
CA ALA A 59 -18.89 6.62 -3.63
C ALA A 59 -20.11 6.72 -2.70
N ASP A 60 -19.94 7.21 -1.47
CA ASP A 60 -21.03 7.46 -0.52
C ASP A 60 -22.07 8.45 -1.05
N ARG A 61 -21.64 9.39 -1.92
CA ARG A 61 -22.51 10.36 -2.59
C ARG A 61 -23.13 9.82 -3.89
N GLY A 62 -22.87 8.57 -4.24
CA GLY A 62 -23.38 7.91 -5.45
C GLY A 62 -22.67 8.34 -6.74
N ILE A 63 -21.48 8.95 -6.66
CA ILE A 63 -20.71 9.41 -7.81
C ILE A 63 -19.30 8.80 -7.73
N PRO A 64 -19.09 7.55 -8.19
CA PRO A 64 -17.77 6.95 -8.17
C PRO A 64 -16.79 7.71 -9.07
N LEU A 65 -15.55 7.87 -8.61
CA LEU A 65 -14.52 8.57 -9.37
C LEU A 65 -14.02 7.71 -10.53
N THR A 66 -13.83 8.32 -11.70
CA THR A 66 -13.20 7.66 -12.84
C THR A 66 -11.69 7.56 -12.66
N HIS A 67 -11.05 6.63 -13.40
CA HIS A 67 -9.61 6.48 -13.39
C HIS A 67 -8.86 7.78 -13.72
N ASP A 68 -9.39 8.60 -14.64
CA ASP A 68 -8.77 9.88 -15.00
C ASP A 68 -8.82 10.90 -13.86
N ILE A 69 -9.92 10.92 -13.08
CA ILE A 69 -10.02 11.83 -11.93
C ILE A 69 -9.05 11.40 -10.83
N ILE A 70 -8.96 10.10 -10.53
CA ILE A 70 -7.99 9.55 -9.58
C ILE A 70 -6.56 9.90 -10.03
N LYS A 71 -6.31 9.79 -11.34
CA LYS A 71 -5.00 10.12 -11.91
C LYS A 71 -4.66 11.61 -11.71
N ASN A 72 -5.63 12.48 -11.97
CA ASN A 72 -5.47 13.92 -11.84
C ASN A 72 -5.24 14.33 -10.39
N ALA A 73 -6.00 13.77 -9.44
CA ALA A 73 -5.81 14.01 -8.01
C ALA A 73 -4.41 13.61 -7.55
N ALA A 74 -3.90 12.46 -7.99
CA ALA A 74 -2.54 12.02 -7.67
C ALA A 74 -1.46 12.95 -8.25
N ASN A 75 -1.63 13.40 -9.51
CA ASN A 75 -0.72 14.38 -10.13
C ASN A 75 -0.76 15.73 -9.42
N GLU A 76 -1.93 16.18 -8.97
CA GLU A 76 -2.08 17.45 -8.25
C GLU A 76 -1.37 17.40 -6.89
N ILE A 77 -1.49 16.29 -6.16
CA ILE A 77 -0.73 16.06 -4.92
C ILE A 77 0.78 16.08 -5.20
N LEU A 78 1.24 15.38 -6.25
CA LEU A 78 2.65 15.38 -6.63
C LEU A 78 3.15 16.78 -7.01
N ARG A 79 2.35 17.54 -7.76
CA ARG A 79 2.67 18.93 -8.13
C ARG A 79 2.77 19.81 -6.90
N SER A 80 1.85 19.65 -5.94
CA SER A 80 1.88 20.42 -4.69
C SER A 80 3.12 20.12 -3.85
N ARG A 81 3.63 18.88 -3.87
CA ARG A 81 4.81 18.49 -3.08
C ARG A 81 6.14 18.78 -3.79
N LEU A 82 6.22 18.54 -5.10
CA LEU A 82 7.46 18.57 -5.88
C LEU A 82 7.60 19.82 -6.77
N GLY A 83 6.54 20.63 -6.89
CA GLY A 83 6.50 21.80 -7.77
C GLY A 83 6.28 21.44 -9.24
N ASP A 84 6.48 22.41 -10.13
CA ASP A 84 6.19 22.28 -11.57
C ASP A 84 7.13 21.32 -12.33
N GLY A 85 8.22 20.87 -11.70
CA GLY A 85 9.15 19.88 -12.27
C GLY A 85 8.78 18.42 -12.02
N PHE A 86 7.59 18.15 -11.46
CA PHE A 86 7.18 16.78 -11.14
C PHE A 86 6.95 15.92 -12.40
N GLU A 87 7.29 14.64 -12.30
CA GLU A 87 6.98 13.68 -13.35
C GLU A 87 5.58 13.09 -13.12
N PRO A 88 4.65 13.21 -14.09
CA PRO A 88 3.31 12.66 -13.96
C PRO A 88 3.28 11.16 -13.67
N ILE A 89 2.20 10.69 -13.07
CA ILE A 89 1.97 9.26 -12.90
C ILE A 89 1.66 8.57 -14.23
N GLY A 90 2.19 7.36 -14.40
CA GLY A 90 2.03 6.57 -15.61
C GLY A 90 0.61 6.03 -15.80
N LEU A 91 0.31 5.57 -17.02
CA LEU A 91 -1.01 5.06 -17.42
C LEU A 91 -1.53 3.95 -16.48
N ASN A 92 -0.68 2.99 -16.15
CA ASN A 92 -1.04 1.83 -15.33
C ASN A 92 -1.06 2.13 -13.82
N TRP A 93 -0.78 3.36 -13.40
CA TRP A 93 -0.68 3.70 -11.98
C TRP A 93 -2.04 3.56 -11.28
N CYS A 94 -3.13 4.09 -11.88
CA CYS A 94 -4.46 4.02 -11.26
C CYS A 94 -4.93 2.59 -11.06
N GLN A 95 -4.74 1.72 -12.06
CA GLN A 95 -5.12 0.32 -11.92
C GLN A 95 -4.34 -0.36 -10.78
N ARG A 96 -3.02 -0.13 -10.69
CA ARG A 96 -2.19 -0.67 -9.60
C ARG A 96 -2.53 -0.06 -8.25
N PHE A 97 -2.97 1.18 -8.21
CA PHE A 97 -3.45 1.85 -7.00
C PHE A 97 -4.73 1.16 -6.51
N LEU A 98 -5.73 1.00 -7.38
CA LEU A 98 -6.99 0.32 -7.03
C LEU A 98 -6.77 -1.14 -6.63
N THR A 99 -5.88 -1.87 -7.31
CA THR A 99 -5.54 -3.26 -6.91
C THR A 99 -4.91 -3.35 -5.52
N ARG A 100 -4.22 -2.30 -5.05
CA ARG A 100 -3.63 -2.29 -3.70
C ARG A 100 -4.63 -1.91 -2.61
N HIS A 101 -5.65 -1.14 -2.96
CA HIS A 101 -6.68 -0.66 -2.04
C HIS A 101 -8.03 -1.35 -2.26
N SER A 102 -8.08 -2.49 -2.95
CA SER A 102 -9.32 -3.19 -3.29
C SER A 102 -10.13 -3.66 -2.08
N ASP A 103 -9.49 -3.77 -0.92
CA ASP A 103 -10.19 -4.11 0.33
C ASP A 103 -10.82 -2.88 1.01
N GLU A 104 -10.46 -1.68 0.56
CA GLU A 104 -10.89 -0.38 1.12
C GLU A 104 -11.86 0.39 0.20
N VAL A 105 -11.79 0.19 -1.13
CA VAL A 105 -12.61 0.87 -2.16
C VAL A 105 -13.45 -0.08 -2.99
#